data_AF-M1ZW76-F1
#
_entry.id   AF-M1ZW76-F1
#
_cell.length_a   1.000
_cell.length_b   1.000
_cell.length_c   1.000
_cell.angle_alpha   90.00
_cell.angle_beta   90.00
_cell.angle_gamma   90.00
#
_symmetry.space_group_name_H-M   'P 1'
#
loop_
_entity.id
_entity.type
_entity.pdbx_description
1 polymer ?
#
loop_
_entity_poly.entity_id
_entity_poly.type
_entity_poly.pdbx_seq_one_letter_code
_entity_poly.pdbx_strand_id
1 'polypeptide(L)' 'FLLEKIWDDIEFVEENTLNVNVSRIRKRLHKLGIEDGIETVRGVGYRLNKTW' A
#
# COMPACT_ATOMS: atom_id res chain seq x y z
N PHE A 1 2.98 15.81 -7.40
CA PHE A 1 2.47 14.58 -6.78
C PHE A 1 3.65 13.65 -6.52
N LEU A 2 4.03 13.47 -5.25
CA LEU A 2 5.23 12.68 -4.89
C LEU A 2 5.03 11.18 -5.18
N LEU A 3 3.77 10.73 -5.22
CA LEU A 3 3.42 9.33 -5.45
C LEU A 3 3.64 8.88 -6.91
N GLU A 4 3.41 9.74 -7.90
CA GLU A 4 3.61 9.40 -9.33
C GLU A 4 5.09 9.13 -9.64
N LYS A 5 6.00 9.94 -9.09
CA LYS A 5 7.45 9.82 -9.32
C LYS A 5 8.10 8.56 -8.74
N ILE A 6 7.48 7.96 -7.72
CA ILE A 6 7.96 6.69 -7.15
C ILE A 6 7.39 5.51 -7.94
N TRP A 7 6.29 5.72 -8.67
CA TRP A 7 5.55 4.66 -9.35
C TRP A 7 6.13 4.30 -10.73
N ASP A 8 6.80 5.24 -11.40
CA ASP A 8 7.41 5.02 -12.73
C ASP A 8 8.52 3.95 -12.73
N ASP A 9 9.26 3.77 -11.62
CA ASP A 9 10.34 2.78 -11.52
C ASP A 9 9.85 1.38 -11.07
N ILE A 10 8.55 1.20 -10.85
CA ILE A 10 7.95 -0.03 -10.31
C ILE A 10 7.09 -0.73 -11.38
N GLU A 11 7.38 -0.48 -12.67
CA GLU A 11 6.68 -1.10 -13.80
C GLU A 11 6.70 -2.64 -13.79
N PHE A 12 7.54 -3.27 -12.95
CA PHE A 12 7.70 -4.73 -12.89
C PHE A 12 7.75 -5.33 -11.48
N VAL A 13 7.03 -4.76 -10.50
CA VAL A 13 6.74 -5.53 -9.29
C VAL A 13 5.56 -6.44 -9.59
N GLU A 14 5.82 -7.75 -9.73
CA GLU A 14 4.76 -8.76 -9.83
C GLU A 14 3.66 -8.45 -8.81
N GLU A 15 2.40 -8.50 -9.25
CA GLU A 15 1.22 -8.23 -8.43
C GLU A 15 1.27 -9.00 -7.08
N ASN A 16 1.83 -10.22 -7.12
CA ASN A 16 2.09 -11.06 -5.96
C ASN A 16 3.04 -10.40 -4.93
N THR A 17 4.10 -9.76 -5.40
CA THR A 17 5.09 -9.07 -4.54
C THR A 17 4.48 -7.81 -3.92
N LEU A 18 3.64 -7.07 -4.66
CA LEU A 18 2.92 -5.91 -4.13
C LEU A 18 1.93 -6.33 -3.04
N ASN A 19 1.14 -7.39 -3.30
CA ASN A 19 0.17 -7.94 -2.35
C ASN A 19 0.84 -8.38 -1.03
N VAL A 20 2.00 -9.03 -1.12
CA VAL A 20 2.78 -9.46 0.06
C VAL A 20 3.32 -8.26 0.83
N ASN A 21 3.88 -7.26 0.15
CA ASN A 21 4.39 -6.06 0.80
C ASN A 21 3.29 -5.25 1.48
N VAL A 22 2.15 -5.05 0.82
CA VAL A 22 0.99 -4.37 1.42
C VAL A 22 0.46 -5.14 2.63
N SER A 23 0.41 -6.47 2.56
CA SER A 23 0.02 -7.31 3.69
C SER A 23 0.99 -7.17 4.88
N ARG A 24 2.29 -7.04 4.63
CA ARG A 24 3.30 -6.79 5.68
C ARG A 24 3.11 -5.41 6.31
N ILE A 25 2.82 -4.38 5.52
CA ILE A 25 2.60 -3.02 6.03
C ILE A 25 1.32 -2.97 6.86
N ARG A 26 0.20 -3.56 6.41
CA ARG A 26 -1.03 -3.67 7.20
C ARG A 26 -0.79 -4.30 8.57
N LYS A 27 -0.02 -5.40 8.62
CA LYS A 27 0.35 -6.05 9.88
C LYS A 27 1.16 -5.14 10.81
N ARG A 28 2.05 -4.30 10.26
CA ARG A 28 2.83 -3.34 11.06
C ARG A 28 1.96 -2.20 11.58
N LEU A 29 1.08 -1.65 10.75
CA LEU A 29 0.14 -0.59 11.15
C LEU A 29 -0.81 -1.08 12.24
N HIS A 30 -1.35 -2.29 12.09
CA HIS A 30 -2.21 -2.88 13.11
C HIS A 30 -1.48 -3.08 14.46
N LYS A 31 -0.20 -3.45 14.44
CA LYS A 31 0.63 -3.51 15.68
C LYS A 31 0.84 -2.15 16.35
N LEU A 32 0.72 -1.06 15.60
CA LEU A 32 0.80 0.31 16.11
C LEU A 32 -0.59 0.84 16.55
N GLY A 33 -1.64 0.02 16.50
CA GLY A 33 -3.02 0.44 16.78
C GLY A 33 -3.67 1.24 15.64
N ILE A 34 -3.02 1.29 14.47
CA ILE A 34 -3.54 1.98 13.30
C ILE A 34 -4.35 1.00 12.48
N GLU A 35 -5.67 1.11 12.59
CA GLU A 35 -6.63 0.38 11.77
C GLU A 35 -6.94 1.17 10.49
N ASP A 36 -7.33 0.45 9.44
CA ASP A 36 -7.71 1.01 8.13
C ASP A 36 -6.70 1.93 7.42
N GLY A 37 -5.43 1.88 7.83
CA GLY A 37 -4.38 2.71 7.23
C GLY A 37 -4.07 2.38 5.75
N ILE A 38 -4.44 1.19 5.25
CA ILE A 38 -4.32 0.84 3.82
C ILE A 38 -5.59 0.22 3.26
N GLU A 39 -6.19 0.91 2.31
CA GLU A 39 -7.38 0.50 1.56
C GLU A 39 -7.01 -0.08 0.20
N THR A 40 -7.74 -1.12 -0.23
CA THR A 40 -7.61 -1.69 -1.57
C THR A 40 -8.65 -1.02 -2.48
N VAL A 41 -8.20 -0.30 -3.51
CA VAL A 41 -9.06 0.30 -4.54
C VAL A 41 -9.05 -0.60 -5.78
N ARG A 42 -10.17 -1.27 -6.03
CA ARG A 42 -10.30 -2.21 -7.15
C ARG A 42 -10.03 -1.50 -8.48
N GLY A 43 -9.14 -2.06 -9.30
CA GLY A 43 -8.77 -1.52 -10.61
C GLY A 43 -7.78 -0.35 -10.59
N VAL A 44 -7.31 0.06 -9.40
CA VAL A 44 -6.35 1.18 -9.24
C VAL A 44 -5.15 0.77 -8.38
N GLY A 45 -5.35 -0.08 -7.36
CA GLY A 45 -4.29 -0.58 -6.49
C GLY A 45 -4.58 -0.31 -5.02
N TYR A 46 -3.63 0.31 -4.31
CA TYR A 46 -3.71 0.52 -2.86
C TYR A 46 -3.63 2.01 -2.50
N ARG A 47 -4.41 2.41 -1.50
CA ARG A 47 -4.46 3.77 -0.97
C ARG A 47 -4.05 3.78 0.49
N LEU A 48 -3.18 4.73 0.85
CA LEU A 48 -2.86 4.99 2.24
C LEU A 48 -3.89 5.99 2.81
N ASN A 49 -4.60 5.59 3.85
CA ASN A 49 -5.55 6.44 4.55
C ASN A 49 -4.88 7.01 5.80
N LYS A 50 -5.06 8.31 6.05
CA LYS A 50 -4.53 8.97 7.26
C LYS A 50 -5.52 8.76 8.40
N THR A 51 -5.40 7.64 9.10
CA THR A 51 -6.22 7.27 10.26
C THR A 51 -5.54 7.57 11.60
N TRP A 52 -4.48 8.39 11.58
CA TRP A 52 -3.66 8.82 12.73
C TRP A 52 -3.22 10.27 12.62
#